data_AF-A0A437R7I4-F1
#
_entry.id   AF-A0A437R7I4-F1
#
_cell.length_a   1.000
_cell.length_b   1.000
_cell.length_c   1.000
_cell.angle_alpha   90.00
_cell.angle_beta   90.00
_cell.angle_gamma   90.00
#
_symmetry.space_group_name_H-M   'P 1'
#
loop_
_entity.id
_entity.type
_entity.pdbx_description
1 polymer ?
#
loop_
_entity_poly.entity_id
_entity_poly.type
_entity_poly.pdbx_seq_one_letter_code
_entity_poly.pdbx_strand_id
1 'polypeptide(L)' 'MDFIDLKSQYAALRENINARIQRVLDHGQYIMGPEVQELETKLAAFTGSKHCITV' A
#
# COMPACT_ATOMS: atom_id res chain seq x y z
N MET A 1 -27.21 4.04 2.00
CA MET A 1 -26.13 5.05 2.06
C MET A 1 -25.08 4.47 2.97
N ASP A 2 -23.93 4.06 2.44
CA ASP A 2 -22.85 3.55 3.28
C ASP A 2 -22.19 4.74 4.01
N PHE A 3 -21.86 4.60 5.30
CA PHE A 3 -21.25 5.67 6.11
C PHE A 3 -19.87 6.08 5.59
N ILE A 4 -19.12 5.11 5.04
CA ILE A 4 -17.86 5.31 4.32
C ILE A 4 -17.93 4.45 3.06
N ASP A 5 -17.94 5.09 1.89
CA ASP A 5 -18.01 4.38 0.60
C ASP A 5 -16.63 3.90 0.13
N LEU A 6 -16.24 2.73 0.62
CA LEU A 6 -15.01 2.05 0.19
C LEU A 6 -15.17 1.36 -1.18
N LYS A 7 -16.39 1.10 -1.64
CA LYS A 7 -16.64 0.35 -2.89
C LYS A 7 -16.29 1.21 -4.10
N SER A 8 -16.71 2.47 -4.11
CA SER A 8 -16.37 3.39 -5.20
C SER A 8 -14.87 3.69 -5.23
N GLN A 9 -14.25 3.86 -4.05
CA GLN A 9 -12.80 4.04 -3.96
C GLN A 9 -12.03 2.81 -4.49
N TYR A 10 -12.43 1.60 -4.06
CA TYR A 10 -11.82 0.37 -4.56
C TYR A 10 -12.04 0.21 -6.07
N ALA A 11 -13.23 0.49 -6.59
CA ALA A 11 -13.51 0.41 -8.03
C ALA A 11 -12.59 1.32 -8.86
N ALA A 12 -12.35 2.55 -8.40
CA ALA A 12 -11.45 3.49 -9.06
C ALA A 12 -9.97 3.06 -8.99
N LEU A 13 -9.56 2.36 -7.92
CA LEU A 13 -8.17 1.95 -7.69
C LEU A 13 -7.89 0.48 -8.06
N ARG A 14 -8.91 -0.27 -8.49
CA ARG A 14 -8.88 -1.74 -8.65
C ARG A 14 -7.70 -2.23 -9.47
N GLU A 15 -7.47 -1.64 -10.65
CA GLU A 15 -6.39 -2.04 -11.55
C GLU A 15 -5.01 -1.87 -10.90
N ASN A 16 -4.78 -0.72 -10.25
CA ASN A 16 -3.52 -0.44 -9.56
C ASN A 16 -3.30 -1.37 -8.35
N ILE A 17 -4.34 -1.61 -7.56
CA ILE A 17 -4.29 -2.51 -6.41
C ILE A 17 -3.97 -3.93 -6.86
N ASN A 18 -4.68 -4.44 -7.87
CA ASN A 18 -4.47 -5.79 -8.39
C ASN A 18 -3.06 -5.96 -8.96
N ALA A 19 -2.55 -4.96 -9.68
CA ALA A 19 -1.18 -5.01 -10.19
C ALA A 19 -0.13 -5.08 -9.08
N ARG A 20 -0.33 -4.35 -7.96
CA ARG A 20 0.59 -4.42 -6.80
C ARG A 20 0.46 -5.75 -6.06
N ILE A 21 -0.75 -6.28 -5.90
CA ILE A 21 -0.98 -7.61 -5.31
C ILE A 21 -0.25 -8.68 -6.14
N GLN A 22 -0.41 -8.64 -7.46
CA GLN A 22 0.24 -9.62 -8.34
C GLN A 22 1.76 -9.58 -8.21
N ARG A 23 2.37 -8.39 -8.15
CA ARG A 23 3.82 -8.27 -7.93
C ARG A 23 4.29 -8.97 -6.66
N VAL A 24 3.55 -8.80 -5.56
CA VAL A 24 3.87 -9.47 -4.27
C VAL A 24 3.79 -10.98 -4.40
N LEU A 25 2.79 -11.48 -5.13
CA LEU A 25 2.66 -12.92 -5.42
C LEU A 25 3.81 -13.41 -6.32
N ASP A 26 4.23 -12.61 -7.30
CA ASP A 26 5.28 -12.99 -8.26
C ASP A 26 6.66 -13.13 -7.60
N HIS A 27 7.03 -12.22 -6.68
CA HIS A 27 8.30 -12.32 -5.95
C HIS A 27 8.20 -13.11 -4.64
N GLY A 28 7.00 -13.37 -4.12
CA GLY A 28 6.75 -14.23 -2.95
C GLY A 28 7.28 -13.71 -1.61
N GLN A 29 7.64 -12.42 -1.52
CA GLN A 29 8.16 -11.81 -0.29
C GLN A 29 7.01 -11.17 0.50
N TYR A 30 6.31 -12.00 1.27
CA TYR A 30 5.12 -11.57 2.01
C TYR A 30 5.42 -10.79 3.30
N ILE A 31 6.61 -10.97 3.88
CA ILE A 31 7.03 -10.34 5.14
C ILE A 31 8.24 -9.47 4.85
N MET A 32 8.18 -8.19 5.23
CA MET A 32 9.25 -7.20 5.03
C MET A 32 9.71 -7.12 3.56
N GLY A 33 8.75 -7.20 2.62
CA GLY A 33 8.99 -7.06 1.20
C GLY A 33 9.30 -5.62 0.76
N PRO A 34 9.68 -5.41 -0.52
CA PRO A 34 10.06 -4.10 -1.04
C PRO A 34 8.93 -3.06 -0.93
N GLU A 35 7.67 -3.48 -1.00
CA GLU A 35 6.48 -2.66 -0.77
C GLU A 35 6.50 -1.95 0.59
N VAL A 36 6.98 -2.64 1.64
CA VAL A 36 7.01 -2.13 3.03
C VAL A 36 7.99 -0.97 3.11
N GLN A 37 9.21 -1.17 2.58
CA GLN A 37 10.23 -0.12 2.57
C GLN A 37 9.82 1.10 1.72
N GLU A 38 9.16 0.85 0.59
CA GLU A 38 8.59 1.90 -0.27
C GLU A 38 7.55 2.72 0.48
N LEU A 39 6.64 2.06 1.21
CA LEU A 39 5.60 2.70 2.01
C LEU A 39 6.20 3.55 3.13
N GLU A 40 7.13 3.00 3.90
CA GLU A 40 7.80 3.73 5.00
C GLU A 40 8.48 5.00 4.51
N THR A 41 9.17 4.92 3.38
CA THR A 41 9.84 6.08 2.77
C THR A 41 8.83 7.16 2.40
N LYS A 42 7.72 6.77 1.77
CA LYS A 42 6.66 7.69 1.38
C LYS A 42 5.95 8.31 2.57
N LEU A 43 5.68 7.54 3.62
CA LEU A 43 5.03 8.02 4.85
C LEU A 43 5.95 8.92 5.67
N ALA A 44 7.24 8.59 5.78
CA ALA A 44 8.23 9.46 6.40
C ALA A 44 8.28 10.82 5.68
N ALA A 45 8.32 10.81 4.34
CA ALA A 45 8.29 12.04 3.53
C ALA A 45 6.96 12.81 3.68
N PHE A 46 5.82 12.12 3.69
CA PHE A 46 4.50 12.74 3.81
C PHE A 46 4.29 13.40 5.17
N THR A 47 4.74 12.76 6.24
CA THR A 47 4.59 13.28 7.62
C THR A 47 5.71 14.25 8.02
N GLY A 48 6.82 14.27 7.28
CA GLY A 48 8.05 14.97 7.68
C GLY A 48 8.81 14.30 8.84
N SER A 49 8.39 13.10 9.24
CA SER A 49 9.05 12.35 10.31
C SER A 49 10.37 11.75 9.83
N LYS A 50 11.38 11.76 10.70
CA LYS A 50 12.69 11.16 10.40
C LYS A 50 12.64 9.63 10.26
N HIS A 51 11.70 8.99 10.95
CA HIS A 51 11.55 7.54 10.98
C HIS A 51 10.07 7.16 10.79
N CYS A 52 9.84 6.15 9.96
CA CYS A 52 8.56 5.45 9.82
C CYS A 52 8.85 3.96 9.98
N ILE A 53 8.11 3.28 10.84
CA ILE A 53 8.27 1.86 11.13
C ILE A 53 6.90 1.22 10.91
N THR A 54 6.84 0.26 10.02
CA THR A 54 5.64 -0.52 9.70
C THR A 54 5.87 -1.99 10.04
N VAL A 55 4.79 -2.71 10.39
CA VAL A 55 4.83 -4.12 10.83
C VAL A 55 4.45 -5.09 9.72
#